data_AF-A0A943LWQ1-F1
#
_entry.id   AF-A0A943LWQ1-F1
#
_cell.length_a   1.000
_cell.length_b   1.000
_cell.length_c   1.000
_cell.angle_alpha   90.00
_cell.angle_beta   90.00
_cell.angle_gamma   90.00
#
_symmetry.space_group_name_H-M   'P 1'
#
loop_
_entity.id
_entity.type
_entity.pdbx_description
1 polymer ?
#
loop_
_entity_poly.entity_id
_entity_poly.type
_entity_poly.pdbx_seq_one_letter_code
_entity_poly.pdbx_strand_id
1 'polypeptide(L)'
;MRIKRKPTEREINLLNYLIDKAHFAIPQDWKDCLLVSPMNDGGMGSLTLFFPFTTDRKRSFGKQISDCTFTDTDGVEVIVSLYADTNGDLYELDIWKTDFSPMKQIPMNNFEQVETRPDNSIIQQVKIKKNIYSFLKEYNLINENHFIFLDRTIYLTGNKLYFDNLLDKLTMLLVKEGLEENGEEVNAIGEAIEDTIDAVTAAIDP
;
A
#
# COMPACT_ATOMS: atom_id res chain seq x y z
N MET A 1 -4.44 0.78 -33.08
CA MET A 1 -3.80 0.18 -31.89
C MET A 1 -3.75 1.24 -30.81
N ARG A 2 -4.20 0.95 -29.58
CA ARG A 2 -3.96 1.87 -28.47
C ARG A 2 -2.48 1.84 -28.11
N ILE A 3 -1.92 3.01 -27.83
CA ILE A 3 -0.49 3.17 -27.59
C ILE A 3 -0.19 2.61 -26.18
N LYS A 4 0.70 1.62 -26.13
CA LYS A 4 1.30 1.20 -24.86
C LYS A 4 2.28 2.28 -24.43
N ARG A 5 2.15 2.74 -23.19
CA ARG A 5 3.04 3.76 -22.61
C ARG A 5 3.49 3.35 -21.22
N LYS A 6 4.48 4.06 -20.69
CA LYS A 6 4.79 4.00 -19.27
C LYS A 6 3.62 4.56 -18.45
N PRO A 7 3.36 3.99 -17.26
CA PRO A 7 2.41 4.60 -16.34
C PRO A 7 2.90 5.99 -15.91
N THR A 8 1.96 6.88 -15.61
CA THR A 8 2.26 8.17 -14.97
C THR A 8 2.58 7.96 -13.49
N GLU A 9 3.21 8.94 -12.85
CA GLU A 9 3.52 8.88 -11.41
C GLU A 9 2.28 8.62 -10.54
N ARG A 10 1.14 9.23 -10.88
CA ARG A 10 -0.14 9.01 -10.18
C ARG A 10 -0.67 7.58 -10.34
N GLU A 11 -0.54 7.01 -11.53
CA GLU A 11 -0.89 5.61 -11.79
C GLU A 11 0.04 4.65 -11.05
N ILE A 12 1.35 4.96 -10.98
CA ILE A 12 2.33 4.19 -10.20
C ILE A 12 1.95 4.21 -8.71
N ASN A 13 1.63 5.38 -8.15
CA ASN A 13 1.27 5.51 -6.74
C ASN A 13 -0.01 4.74 -6.41
N LEU A 14 -1.04 4.84 -7.26
CA LEU A 14 -2.29 4.08 -7.12
C LEU A 14 -2.06 2.56 -7.20
N LEU A 15 -1.31 2.11 -8.21
CA LEU A 15 -0.98 0.69 -8.36
C LEU A 15 -0.16 0.18 -7.18
N ASN A 16 0.83 0.94 -6.72
CA ASN A 16 1.66 0.58 -5.57
C ASN A 16 0.80 0.41 -4.32
N TYR A 17 -0.10 1.37 -4.06
CA TYR A 17 -1.04 1.28 -2.94
C TYR A 17 -1.91 0.02 -2.99
N LEU A 18 -2.49 -0.28 -4.15
CA LEU A 18 -3.36 -1.45 -4.33
C LEU A 18 -2.58 -2.78 -4.21
N ILE A 19 -1.37 -2.85 -4.76
CA ILE A 19 -0.47 -4.01 -4.66
C ILE A 19 -0.07 -4.25 -3.20
N ASP A 20 0.34 -3.20 -2.50
CA ASP A 20 0.76 -3.26 -1.10
C ASP A 20 -0.42 -3.64 -0.19
N LYS A 21 -1.61 -3.06 -0.41
CA LYS A 21 -2.85 -3.40 0.32
C LYS A 21 -3.19 -4.89 0.21
N ALA A 22 -2.96 -5.49 -0.97
CA ALA A 22 -3.22 -6.91 -1.20
C ALA A 22 -2.09 -7.85 -0.76
N HIS A 23 -0.93 -7.32 -0.34
CA HIS A 23 0.32 -8.06 -0.21
C HIS A 23 0.62 -8.89 -1.48
N PHE A 24 0.34 -8.32 -2.65
CA PHE A 24 0.42 -9.04 -3.92
C PHE A 24 1.89 -9.19 -4.35
N ALA A 25 2.32 -10.44 -4.52
CA ALA A 25 3.69 -10.75 -4.94
C ALA A 25 3.94 -10.29 -6.39
N ILE A 26 4.91 -9.40 -6.56
CA ILE A 26 5.28 -8.84 -7.86
C ILE A 26 6.80 -8.57 -7.91
N PRO A 27 7.47 -8.63 -9.08
CA PRO A 27 8.90 -8.31 -9.18
C PRO A 27 9.23 -6.92 -8.63
N GLN A 28 10.36 -6.77 -7.94
CA GLN A 28 10.76 -5.51 -7.31
C GLN A 28 10.91 -4.35 -8.31
N ASP A 29 11.30 -4.66 -9.54
CA ASP A 29 11.51 -3.75 -10.67
C ASP A 29 10.25 -3.58 -11.54
N TRP A 30 9.05 -3.95 -11.04
CA TRP A 30 7.82 -3.92 -11.84
C TRP A 30 7.51 -2.56 -12.46
N LYS A 31 7.85 -1.46 -11.76
CA LYS A 31 7.64 -0.08 -12.21
C LYS A 31 8.41 0.21 -13.51
N ASP A 32 9.60 -0.37 -13.64
CA ASP A 32 10.49 -0.20 -14.79
C ASP A 32 10.08 -1.06 -15.98
N CYS A 33 9.26 -2.08 -15.77
CA CYS A 33 8.85 -3.02 -16.80
C CYS A 33 7.38 -2.88 -17.22
N LEU A 34 6.51 -2.34 -16.36
CA LEU A 34 5.09 -2.19 -16.65
C LEU A 34 4.85 -1.23 -17.81
N LEU A 35 3.94 -1.64 -18.69
CA LEU A 35 3.31 -0.79 -19.70
C LEU A 35 1.80 -0.78 -19.48
N VAL A 36 1.16 0.33 -19.82
CA VAL A 36 -0.29 0.51 -19.70
C VAL A 36 -0.89 0.99 -21.01
N SER A 37 -2.16 0.64 -21.23
CA SER A 37 -2.99 1.22 -22.29
C SER A 37 -4.30 1.71 -21.70
N PRO A 38 -4.75 2.94 -22.01
CA PRO A 38 -6.07 3.41 -21.64
C PRO A 38 -7.19 2.50 -22.17
N MET A 39 -8.27 2.38 -21.40
CA MET A 39 -9.50 1.73 -21.81
C MET A 39 -10.42 2.70 -22.57
N ASN A 40 -11.45 2.19 -23.27
CA ASN A 40 -12.49 3.03 -23.85
C ASN A 40 -13.71 2.91 -22.95
N ASP A 41 -13.63 3.61 -21.83
CA ASP A 41 -14.52 3.55 -20.68
C ASP A 41 -15.35 4.84 -20.50
N GLY A 42 -15.28 5.77 -21.47
CA GLY A 42 -15.90 7.08 -21.34
C GLY A 42 -15.04 8.12 -20.61
N GLY A 43 -13.75 7.84 -20.40
CA GLY A 43 -12.84 8.74 -19.69
C GLY A 43 -12.78 8.49 -18.18
N MET A 44 -13.11 7.28 -17.74
CA MET A 44 -13.00 6.91 -16.32
C MET A 44 -11.54 6.73 -15.89
N GLY A 45 -10.66 6.40 -16.84
CA GLY A 45 -9.23 6.27 -16.61
C GLY A 45 -8.76 4.84 -16.33
N SER A 46 -9.59 3.84 -16.61
CA SER A 46 -9.23 2.43 -16.51
C SER A 46 -8.07 2.09 -17.47
N LEU A 47 -7.22 1.16 -17.04
CA LEU A 47 -6.00 0.77 -17.73
C LEU A 47 -5.92 -0.74 -17.91
N THR A 48 -5.55 -1.19 -19.10
CA THR A 48 -5.03 -2.54 -19.29
C THR A 48 -3.54 -2.56 -18.94
N LEU A 49 -3.11 -3.55 -18.15
CA LEU A 49 -1.75 -3.69 -17.62
C LEU A 49 -0.96 -4.73 -18.43
N PHE A 50 0.28 -4.43 -18.78
CA PHE A 50 1.15 -5.30 -19.58
C PHE A 50 2.55 -5.43 -18.98
N PHE A 51 2.95 -6.65 -18.65
CA PHE A 51 4.34 -6.99 -18.41
C PHE A 51 5.00 -7.54 -19.67
N PRO A 52 6.32 -7.36 -19.87
CA PRO A 52 7.04 -7.85 -21.04
C PRO A 52 6.81 -9.34 -21.33
N PHE A 53 6.67 -10.15 -20.28
CA PHE A 53 6.46 -11.61 -20.38
C PHE A 53 5.00 -12.02 -20.68
N THR A 54 4.08 -11.06 -20.75
CA THR A 54 2.63 -11.32 -20.88
C THR A 54 2.05 -10.87 -22.22
N THR A 55 2.86 -10.32 -23.12
CA THR A 55 2.38 -9.64 -24.33
C THR A 55 1.83 -10.57 -25.42
N ASP A 56 2.24 -11.84 -25.42
CA ASP A 56 1.95 -12.77 -26.53
C ASP A 56 0.82 -13.77 -26.21
N ARG A 57 0.21 -13.67 -25.03
CA ARG A 57 -0.87 -14.55 -24.59
C ARG A 57 -2.22 -13.84 -24.57
N LYS A 58 -3.29 -14.57 -24.92
CA LYS A 58 -4.66 -14.11 -24.69
C LYS A 58 -4.94 -14.16 -23.18
N ARG A 59 -5.20 -13.01 -22.58
CA ARG A 59 -5.46 -12.87 -21.14
C ARG A 59 -6.97 -12.72 -20.90
N SER A 60 -7.45 -13.16 -19.74
CA SER A 60 -8.82 -12.98 -19.28
C SER A 60 -8.84 -12.77 -17.77
N PHE A 61 -9.85 -12.06 -17.28
CA PHE A 61 -10.07 -11.84 -15.85
C PHE A 61 -9.98 -13.17 -15.07
N GLY A 62 -9.21 -13.16 -13.99
CA GLY A 62 -9.10 -14.27 -13.04
C GLY A 62 -9.74 -13.91 -11.71
N LYS A 63 -9.22 -12.89 -11.03
CA LYS A 63 -9.73 -12.44 -9.72
C LYS A 63 -9.45 -10.98 -9.44
N GLN A 64 -10.17 -10.43 -8.47
CA GLN A 64 -9.83 -9.16 -7.84
C GLN A 64 -8.70 -9.34 -6.83
N ILE A 65 -7.75 -8.40 -6.87
CA ILE A 65 -6.57 -8.34 -6.01
C ILE A 65 -6.83 -7.41 -4.83
N SER A 66 -7.31 -6.21 -5.12
CA SER A 66 -7.66 -5.19 -4.13
C SER A 66 -8.52 -4.12 -4.79
N ASP A 67 -9.05 -3.25 -3.96
CA ASP A 67 -9.81 -2.07 -4.35
C ASP A 67 -9.59 -0.93 -3.37
N CYS A 68 -9.98 0.26 -3.81
CA CYS A 68 -10.07 1.44 -2.97
C CYS A 68 -11.08 2.43 -3.55
N THR A 69 -11.47 3.40 -2.73
CA THR A 69 -12.19 4.57 -3.21
C THR A 69 -11.45 5.85 -2.85
N PHE A 70 -11.69 6.90 -3.62
CA PHE A 70 -11.23 8.25 -3.32
C PHE A 70 -12.23 9.26 -3.88
N THR A 71 -12.15 10.51 -3.42
CA THR A 71 -13.00 11.60 -3.93
C THR A 71 -12.30 12.35 -5.06
N ASP A 72 -12.94 12.46 -6.23
CA ASP A 72 -12.45 13.28 -7.34
C ASP A 72 -12.56 14.78 -6.98
N THR A 73 -11.92 15.62 -7.78
CA THR A 73 -11.87 17.08 -7.60
C THR A 73 -13.22 17.80 -7.64
N ASP A 74 -14.28 17.12 -8.07
CA ASP A 74 -15.68 17.61 -8.02
C ASP A 74 -16.51 17.03 -6.88
N GLY A 75 -15.90 16.31 -5.94
CA GLY A 75 -16.59 15.75 -4.79
C GLY A 75 -17.28 14.42 -5.06
N VAL A 76 -17.17 13.87 -6.28
CA VAL A 76 -17.76 12.59 -6.63
C VAL A 76 -16.81 11.44 -6.28
N GLU A 77 -17.36 10.38 -5.70
CA GLU A 77 -16.61 9.18 -5.35
C GLU A 77 -16.18 8.40 -6.60
N VAL A 78 -14.90 8.03 -6.63
CA VAL A 78 -14.26 7.17 -7.61
C VAL A 78 -13.97 5.83 -6.94
N ILE A 79 -14.34 4.75 -7.60
CA ILE A 79 -14.07 3.39 -7.17
C ILE A 79 -13.02 2.80 -8.11
N VAL A 80 -12.00 2.18 -7.53
CA VAL A 80 -10.88 1.56 -8.24
C VAL A 80 -10.74 0.11 -7.81
N SER A 81 -10.62 -0.78 -8.78
CA SER A 81 -10.37 -2.21 -8.56
C SER A 81 -9.15 -2.67 -9.36
N LEU A 82 -8.23 -3.37 -8.69
CA LEU A 82 -7.09 -4.03 -9.34
C LEU A 82 -7.41 -5.49 -9.57
N TYR A 83 -7.24 -5.95 -10.82
CA TYR A 83 -7.53 -7.32 -11.23
C TYR A 83 -6.25 -8.05 -11.66
N ALA A 84 -6.22 -9.36 -11.42
CA ALA A 84 -5.27 -10.29 -12.00
C ALA A 84 -5.97 -11.22 -12.99
N ASP A 85 -5.20 -11.73 -13.96
CA ASP A 85 -5.71 -12.69 -14.92
C ASP A 85 -5.75 -14.12 -14.35
N THR A 86 -6.20 -15.07 -15.16
CA THR A 86 -6.28 -16.49 -14.80
C THR A 86 -4.92 -17.14 -14.51
N ASN A 87 -3.80 -16.51 -14.89
CA ASN A 87 -2.45 -16.98 -14.56
C ASN A 87 -1.89 -16.30 -13.30
N GLY A 88 -2.66 -15.40 -12.68
CA GLY A 88 -2.27 -14.68 -11.48
C GLY A 88 -1.44 -13.44 -11.74
N ASP A 89 -1.29 -12.97 -12.98
CA ASP A 89 -0.53 -11.75 -13.31
C ASP A 89 -1.44 -10.52 -13.36
N LEU A 90 -0.94 -9.34 -12.97
CA LEU A 90 -1.70 -8.08 -13.02
C LEU A 90 -2.29 -7.82 -14.41
N TYR A 91 -3.58 -7.57 -14.47
CA TYR A 91 -4.38 -7.63 -15.70
C TYR A 91 -4.99 -6.27 -16.05
N GLU A 92 -5.73 -5.69 -15.12
CA GLU A 92 -6.53 -4.50 -15.37
C GLU A 92 -6.65 -3.66 -14.10
N LEU A 93 -6.58 -2.34 -14.28
CA LEU A 93 -6.97 -1.36 -13.27
C LEU A 93 -8.29 -0.77 -13.74
N ASP A 94 -9.38 -1.16 -13.09
CA ASP A 94 -10.71 -0.67 -13.41
C ASP A 94 -11.04 0.52 -12.51
N ILE A 95 -11.43 1.64 -13.11
CA ILE A 95 -11.76 2.89 -12.45
C ILE A 95 -13.15 3.29 -12.93
N TRP A 96 -14.01 3.71 -12.01
CA TRP A 96 -15.29 4.29 -12.39
C TRP A 96 -15.78 5.29 -11.33
N LYS A 97 -16.49 6.32 -11.80
CA LYS A 97 -17.16 7.29 -10.93
C LYS A 97 -18.59 6.85 -10.65
N THR A 98 -19.03 7.06 -9.41
CA THR A 98 -20.39 6.71 -8.96
C THR A 98 -21.50 7.42 -9.73
N ASP A 99 -21.20 8.55 -10.38
CA ASP A 99 -22.12 9.31 -11.24
C ASP A 99 -21.91 9.09 -12.74
N PHE A 100 -20.99 8.20 -13.13
CA PHE A 100 -20.58 7.93 -14.51
C PHE A 100 -20.03 9.14 -15.29
N SER A 101 -19.62 10.21 -14.62
CA SER A 101 -18.85 11.28 -15.25
C SER A 101 -17.40 10.85 -15.51
N PRO A 102 -16.71 11.44 -16.49
CA PRO A 102 -15.28 11.20 -16.69
C PRO A 102 -14.46 11.59 -15.45
N MET A 103 -13.43 10.81 -15.13
CA MET A 103 -12.51 11.12 -14.05
C MET A 103 -11.63 12.31 -14.43
N LYS A 104 -11.50 13.29 -13.54
CA LYS A 104 -10.66 14.46 -13.78
C LYS A 104 -9.19 14.17 -13.48
N GLN A 105 -8.91 13.56 -12.33
CA GLN A 105 -7.53 13.29 -11.93
C GLN A 105 -7.43 12.22 -10.84
N ILE A 106 -6.52 11.25 -11.02
CA ILE A 106 -6.07 10.35 -9.95
C ILE A 106 -5.29 11.20 -8.92
N PRO A 107 -5.57 11.14 -7.60
CA PRO A 107 -4.83 11.91 -6.60
C PRO A 107 -3.35 11.49 -6.54
N MET A 108 -2.49 12.37 -6.02
CA MET A 108 -1.05 12.08 -5.98
C MET A 108 -0.72 11.06 -4.88
N ASN A 109 -1.17 11.32 -3.65
CA ASN A 109 -0.78 10.56 -2.46
C ASN A 109 -1.98 10.17 -1.54
N ASN A 110 -3.22 10.57 -1.86
CA ASN A 110 -4.37 10.47 -0.94
C ASN A 110 -5.25 9.23 -1.19
N PHE A 111 -4.68 8.03 -1.21
CA PHE A 111 -5.46 6.78 -1.34
C PHE A 111 -5.86 6.17 0.02
N GLU A 112 -5.36 6.74 1.13
CA GLU A 112 -5.66 6.31 2.50
C GLU A 112 -7.05 6.73 3.02
N GLN A 113 -7.92 7.27 2.16
CA GLN A 113 -9.22 7.76 2.60
C GLN A 113 -10.33 7.13 1.78
N VAL A 114 -10.77 5.93 2.15
CA VAL A 114 -12.14 5.59 2.62
C VAL A 114 -12.11 4.15 3.18
N GLU A 115 -11.65 3.99 4.42
CA GLU A 115 -12.27 3.04 5.35
C GLU A 115 -12.80 3.85 6.52
N THR A 116 -13.92 4.55 6.31
CA THR A 116 -14.74 5.10 7.38
C THR A 116 -16.00 4.23 7.42
N ARG A 117 -16.31 3.48 8.49
CA ARG A 117 -16.19 3.77 9.91
C ARG A 117 -15.90 2.46 10.67
N PRO A 118 -14.98 2.48 11.65
CA PRO A 118 -15.34 3.02 12.96
C PRO A 118 -14.43 4.18 13.37
N ASP A 119 -14.91 4.97 14.33
CA ASP A 119 -14.30 6.18 14.90
C ASP A 119 -12.76 6.17 14.97
N ASN A 120 -12.10 6.82 13.99
CA ASN A 120 -10.64 6.97 13.87
C ASN A 120 -10.22 8.44 14.02
N SER A 121 -10.98 9.21 14.78
CA SER A 121 -10.84 10.67 14.91
C SER A 121 -9.60 11.11 15.71
N ILE A 122 -8.78 10.17 16.20
CA ILE A 122 -7.60 10.45 17.02
C ILE A 122 -6.37 9.89 16.30
N ILE A 123 -5.61 10.80 15.67
CA ILE A 123 -4.22 10.53 15.30
C ILE A 123 -3.45 10.38 16.61
N GLN A 124 -3.07 9.15 16.93
CA GLN A 124 -2.16 8.88 18.03
C GLN A 124 -0.75 9.26 17.58
N GLN A 125 -0.02 9.93 18.46
CA GLN A 125 1.37 10.32 18.24
C GLN A 125 2.23 9.70 19.32
N VAL A 126 3.09 8.79 18.89
CA VAL A 126 3.91 7.98 19.78
C VAL A 126 5.34 8.45 19.67
N LYS A 127 5.88 8.97 20.76
CA LYS A 127 7.30 9.31 20.81
C LYS A 127 8.13 8.04 20.66
N ILE A 128 8.97 7.99 19.63
CA ILE A 128 9.88 6.86 19.38
C ILE A 128 11.34 7.30 19.43
N LYS A 129 12.22 6.34 19.73
CA LYS A 129 13.67 6.55 19.70
C LYS A 129 14.18 6.48 18.25
N LYS A 130 15.35 7.06 18.00
CA LYS A 130 15.98 7.09 16.67
C LYS A 130 16.28 5.70 16.11
N ASN A 131 16.70 4.76 16.95
CA ASN A 131 16.95 3.37 16.54
C ASN A 131 15.66 2.69 16.05
N ILE A 132 14.54 2.87 16.76
CA ILE A 132 13.23 2.36 16.33
C ILE A 132 12.82 2.96 14.99
N TYR A 133 12.94 4.28 14.82
CA TYR A 133 12.67 4.93 13.53
C TYR A 133 13.55 4.39 12.39
N SER A 134 14.84 4.20 12.65
CA SER A 134 15.78 3.63 11.66
C SER A 134 15.40 2.20 11.29
N PHE A 135 15.08 1.36 12.28
CA PHE A 135 14.63 -0.01 12.08
C PHE A 135 13.35 -0.08 11.24
N LEU A 136 12.32 0.68 11.62
CA LEU A 136 11.05 0.73 10.91
C LEU A 136 11.21 1.18 9.45
N LYS A 137 12.16 2.09 9.17
CA LYS A 137 12.48 2.49 7.80
C LYS A 137 13.25 1.42 7.03
N GLU A 138 14.24 0.80 7.65
CA GLU A 138 15.06 -0.25 7.03
C GLU A 138 14.19 -1.43 6.55
N TYR A 139 13.20 -1.80 7.36
CA TYR A 139 12.24 -2.87 7.05
C TYR A 139 11.02 -2.41 6.24
N ASN A 140 10.98 -1.14 5.79
CA ASN A 140 9.86 -0.55 5.06
C ASN A 140 8.50 -0.72 5.76
N LEU A 141 8.49 -0.71 7.09
CA LEU A 141 7.29 -0.87 7.92
C LEU A 141 6.51 0.45 8.06
N ILE A 142 7.17 1.58 7.78
CA ILE A 142 6.59 2.92 7.83
C ILE A 142 6.94 3.72 6.58
N ASN A 143 6.10 4.69 6.22
CA ASN A 143 6.36 5.65 5.15
C ASN A 143 6.42 7.10 5.69
N GLU A 144 6.66 8.07 4.81
CA GLU A 144 6.80 9.50 5.14
C GLU A 144 5.57 10.17 5.74
N ASN A 145 4.39 9.56 5.63
CA ASN A 145 3.15 10.07 6.24
C ASN A 145 2.94 9.58 7.67
N HIS A 146 3.72 8.58 8.11
CA HIS A 146 3.53 7.93 9.41
C HIS A 146 4.49 8.44 10.48
N PHE A 147 5.29 9.48 10.22
CA PHE A 147 6.11 10.07 11.26
C PHE A 147 6.23 11.60 11.13
N ILE A 148 6.46 12.26 12.26
CA ILE A 148 6.78 13.68 12.32
C ILE A 148 8.00 13.93 13.20
N PHE A 149 8.75 14.97 12.87
CA PHE A 149 9.87 15.46 13.68
C PHE A 149 9.45 16.76 14.37
N LEU A 150 9.41 16.77 15.70
CA LEU A 150 9.12 17.96 16.52
C LEU A 150 10.19 18.08 17.61
N ASP A 151 10.86 19.23 17.70
CA ASP A 151 11.84 19.53 18.75
C ASP A 151 12.89 18.43 18.96
N ARG A 152 13.50 17.95 17.85
CA ARG A 152 14.48 16.83 17.82
C ARG A 152 13.94 15.48 18.30
N THR A 153 12.64 15.39 18.51
CA THR A 153 11.92 14.17 18.87
C THR A 153 11.20 13.62 17.64
N ILE A 154 11.15 12.30 17.53
CA ILE A 154 10.46 11.60 16.45
C ILE A 154 9.16 11.06 17.02
N TYR A 155 8.07 11.31 16.31
CA TYR A 155 6.77 10.74 16.64
C TYR A 155 6.31 9.85 15.50
N LEU A 156 5.92 8.63 15.82
CA LEU A 156 5.17 7.75 14.94
C LEU A 156 3.70 8.15 15.02
N THR A 157 3.04 8.31 13.88
CA THR A 157 1.68 8.86 13.79
C THR A 157 0.77 7.88 13.06
N GLY A 158 -0.41 7.63 13.62
CA GLY A 158 -1.38 6.75 13.01
C GLY A 158 -2.69 6.69 13.78
N ASN A 159 -3.69 6.03 13.21
CA ASN A 159 -4.91 5.67 13.95
C ASN A 159 -4.73 4.27 14.60
N LYS A 160 -5.70 3.84 15.41
CA LYS A 160 -5.60 2.55 16.12
C LYS A 160 -5.39 1.38 15.15
N LEU A 161 -6.15 1.33 14.07
CA LEU A 161 -6.05 0.27 13.05
C LEU A 161 -4.66 0.20 12.41
N TYR A 162 -4.03 1.35 12.14
CA TYR A 162 -2.66 1.40 11.65
C TYR A 162 -1.68 0.74 12.63
N PHE A 163 -1.80 1.07 13.91
CA PHE A 163 -0.92 0.52 14.93
C PHE A 163 -1.15 -0.98 15.15
N ASP A 164 -2.40 -1.44 15.14
CA ASP A 164 -2.73 -2.87 15.20
C ASP A 164 -2.07 -3.62 14.02
N ASN A 165 -2.20 -3.09 12.79
CA ASN A 165 -1.56 -3.67 11.60
C ASN A 165 -0.02 -3.64 11.67
N LEU A 166 0.56 -2.61 12.29
CA LEU A 166 2.00 -2.50 12.47
C LEU A 166 2.51 -3.57 13.45
N LEU A 167 1.78 -3.81 14.54
CA LEU A 167 2.08 -4.88 15.50
C LEU A 167 2.02 -6.26 14.86
N ASP A 168 1.03 -6.52 14.02
CA ASP A 168 0.93 -7.78 13.28
C ASP A 168 2.16 -8.00 12.38
N LYS A 169 2.59 -6.96 11.64
CA LYS A 169 3.79 -7.02 10.78
C LYS A 169 5.06 -7.27 11.58
N LEU A 170 5.22 -6.60 12.73
CA LEU A 170 6.36 -6.80 13.61
C LEU A 170 6.38 -8.23 14.17
N THR A 171 5.22 -8.76 14.57
CA THR A 171 5.08 -10.14 15.05
C THR A 171 5.44 -11.16 13.98
N MET A 172 4.97 -10.96 12.74
CA MET A 172 5.37 -11.81 11.61
C MET A 172 6.87 -11.72 11.32
N LEU A 173 7.47 -10.53 11.45
CA LEU A 173 8.90 -10.33 11.25
C LEU A 173 9.73 -11.00 12.34
N LEU A 174 9.27 -10.98 13.59
CA LEU A 174 9.91 -11.69 14.71
C LEU A 174 10.01 -13.18 14.43
N VAL A 175 8.90 -13.79 14.01
CA VAL A 175 8.86 -15.22 13.65
C VAL A 175 9.78 -15.54 12.46
N LYS A 176 9.87 -14.63 11.49
CA LYS A 176 10.61 -14.86 10.24
C LYS A 176 12.12 -14.67 10.40
N GLU A 177 12.53 -13.63 11.13
CA GLU A 177 13.93 -13.14 11.14
C GLU A 177 14.50 -12.91 12.53
N GLY A 178 13.66 -12.89 13.56
CA GLY A 178 14.05 -12.55 14.92
C GLY A 178 14.37 -13.74 15.82
N LEU A 179 14.12 -14.98 15.38
CA LEU A 179 14.48 -16.19 16.13
C LEU A 179 15.87 -16.71 15.74
N GLU A 180 16.57 -17.32 16.68
CA GLU A 180 17.74 -18.14 16.40
C GLU A 180 17.36 -19.41 15.59
N GLU A 181 18.36 -20.12 15.03
CA GLU A 181 18.11 -21.32 14.21
C GLU A 181 17.35 -22.43 14.97
N ASN A 182 17.43 -22.45 16.30
CA ASN A 182 16.70 -23.38 17.17
C ASN A 182 15.22 -23.00 17.35
N GLY A 183 14.83 -21.76 17.03
CA GLY A 183 13.47 -21.24 17.22
C GLY A 183 13.06 -20.97 18.68
N GLU A 184 13.99 -21.12 19.64
CA GLU A 184 13.70 -21.02 21.08
C GLU A 184 14.11 -19.68 21.68
N GLU A 185 15.14 -19.04 21.14
CA GLU A 185 15.66 -17.74 21.60
C GLU A 185 15.58 -16.68 20.50
N VAL A 186 15.49 -15.42 20.90
CA VAL A 186 15.54 -14.28 19.97
C VAL A 186 16.98 -13.88 19.68
N ASN A 187 17.27 -13.57 18.43
CA ASN A 187 18.56 -13.03 18.01
C ASN A 187 18.58 -11.49 18.15
N ALA A 188 19.69 -10.84 17.79
CA ALA A 188 19.82 -9.38 17.89
C ALA A 188 18.78 -8.56 17.08
N ILE A 189 18.28 -9.12 15.96
CA ILE A 189 17.17 -8.53 15.20
C ILE A 189 15.86 -8.75 15.95
N GLY A 190 15.67 -9.93 16.53
CA GLY A 190 14.53 -10.24 17.40
C GLY A 190 14.41 -9.30 18.58
N GLU A 191 15.51 -9.02 19.29
CA GLU A 191 15.55 -8.01 20.36
C GLU A 191 15.11 -6.63 19.86
N ALA A 192 15.57 -6.20 18.68
CA ALA A 192 15.17 -4.91 18.10
C ALA A 192 13.68 -4.87 17.71
N ILE A 193 13.13 -6.01 17.27
CA ILE A 193 11.71 -6.15 16.95
C ILE A 193 10.87 -6.09 18.24
N GLU A 194 11.26 -6.83 19.28
CA GLU A 194 10.58 -6.82 20.58
C GLU A 194 10.60 -5.42 21.21
N ASP A 195 11.76 -4.76 21.23
CA ASP A 195 11.89 -3.35 21.66
C ASP A 195 10.93 -2.41 20.91
N THR A 196 10.71 -2.69 19.62
CA THR A 196 9.80 -1.91 18.78
C THR A 196 8.34 -2.23 19.08
N ILE A 197 8.00 -3.51 19.28
CA ILE A 197 6.66 -3.97 19.68
C ILE A 197 6.27 -3.34 21.01
N ASP A 198 7.16 -3.39 22.01
CA ASP A 198 6.92 -2.81 23.33
C ASP A 198 6.66 -1.30 23.25
N ALA A 199 7.48 -0.58 22.48
CA ALA A 199 7.34 0.86 22.31
C ALA A 199 6.03 1.25 21.60
N VAL A 200 5.58 0.44 20.62
CA VAL A 200 4.32 0.66 19.91
C VAL A 200 3.13 0.30 20.80
N THR A 201 3.20 -0.82 21.52
CA THR A 201 2.12 -1.33 22.38
C THR A 201 1.84 -0.41 23.56
N ALA A 202 2.91 0.04 24.25
CA ALA A 202 2.80 0.98 25.37
C ALA A 202 2.17 2.33 24.98
N ALA A 203 2.00 2.59 23.69
CA ALA A 203 1.46 3.83 23.19
C ALA A 203 0.01 3.72 22.68
N ILE A 204 -0.46 2.49 22.41
CA ILE A 204 -1.86 2.21 22.03
C ILE A 204 -2.74 2.05 23.28
N ASP A 205 -2.19 1.53 24.37
CA ASP A 205 -2.88 1.28 25.63
C ASP A 205 -2.07 1.86 26.82
N PRO A 206 -2.02 3.20 26.96
CA PRO A 206 -1.16 3.90 27.91
C PRO A 206 -1.57 3.81 29.39
#